data_AF-A0A1A8YGK6-F1
#
_entry.id   AF-A0A1A8YGK6-F1
#
_cell.length_a   1.000
_cell.length_b   1.000
_cell.length_c   1.000
_cell.angle_alpha   90.00
_cell.angle_beta   90.00
_cell.angle_gamma   90.00
#
_symmetry.space_group_name_H-M   'P 1'
#
loop_
_entity.id
_entity.type
_entity.pdbx_description
1 polymer ?
#
loop_
_entity_poly.entity_id
_entity_poly.type
_entity_poly.pdbx_seq_one_letter_code
_entity_poly.pdbx_strand_id
1 'polypeptide(L)'
;MVVTSTGPCSKWPSGHMYAFFDDFNKYEDMVKKAEEITTLREINYEKDILDDNEILFLDEICFSEKTDVSCNSLLNDNISSKIQNPHIICEKFKYLYDWLIGVKKQSQFQPDENDYIFLNYWLNDKLRANSLNSSFYVKDFYAALQKMDKTYFTNQSLQEKLNNIESHDLENMNILFDLYKAKSEIYSKITDHVITNKVESCLPYKRECNIKYREGIINCRVGCNDFHHALKQFKCLYEKDLAPYKDDKDDLQYKKLFELPDQDSVIKEYRRGQFRRITTTSFLVPVFGFLLLLISSNKFSPFRHYLLEKLKSTKNVLFSVEERENKLLSYASDSDSNIMDEEDYNIGYYSVRNF
;
A
#
# COMPACT_ATOMS: atom_id res chain seq x y z
N MET A 1 28.28 2.62 5.12
CA MET A 1 28.04 3.55 4.00
C MET A 1 26.77 3.11 3.29
N VAL A 2 25.65 3.77 3.57
CA VAL A 2 24.38 3.50 2.88
C VAL A 2 24.38 4.38 1.65
N VAL A 3 24.28 3.74 0.47
CA VAL A 3 24.21 4.41 -0.82
C VAL A 3 22.95 5.26 -0.84
N THR A 4 23.10 6.57 -0.64
CA THR A 4 22.08 7.55 -0.98
C THR A 4 22.01 7.60 -2.50
N SER A 5 21.01 6.90 -3.06
CA SER A 5 20.60 7.11 -4.44
C SER A 5 20.10 8.54 -4.58
N THR A 6 20.99 9.46 -4.95
CA THR A 6 20.75 10.88 -5.21
C THR A 6 20.36 11.14 -6.67
N GLY A 7 19.74 10.14 -7.32
CA GLY A 7 19.08 10.34 -8.62
C GLY A 7 17.73 11.05 -8.44
N PRO A 8 17.27 11.85 -9.42
CA PRO A 8 15.92 12.40 -9.39
C PRO A 8 14.89 11.25 -9.37
N CYS A 9 13.85 11.36 -8.53
CA CYS A 9 12.69 10.47 -8.62
C CYS A 9 12.12 10.57 -10.03
N SER A 10 12.02 9.44 -10.73
CA SER A 10 11.56 9.40 -12.12
C SER A 10 10.15 10.00 -12.23
N LYS A 11 9.88 10.76 -13.28
CA LYS A 11 8.54 11.24 -13.64
C LYS A 11 7.89 10.29 -14.66
N TRP A 12 6.57 10.27 -14.71
CA TRP A 12 5.86 9.56 -15.77
C TRP A 12 5.91 10.35 -17.08
N PRO A 13 5.93 9.66 -18.23
CA PRO A 13 5.67 10.33 -19.49
C PRO A 13 4.25 10.90 -19.48
N SER A 14 4.09 12.10 -20.06
CA SER A 14 2.78 12.70 -20.28
C SER A 14 1.87 11.73 -21.04
N GLY A 15 0.61 11.63 -20.65
CA GLY A 15 -0.34 10.68 -21.24
C GLY A 15 -0.43 9.33 -20.51
N HIS A 16 0.50 9.02 -19.60
CA HIS A 16 0.43 7.77 -18.83
C HIS A 16 -0.66 7.83 -17.76
N MET A 17 -1.34 6.72 -17.49
CA MET A 17 -2.49 6.71 -16.56
C MET A 17 -2.14 7.15 -15.13
N TYR A 18 -0.88 6.94 -14.70
CA TYR A 18 -0.37 7.42 -13.41
C TYR A 18 0.27 8.81 -13.46
N ALA A 19 0.36 9.47 -14.62
CA ALA A 19 1.12 10.70 -14.78
C ALA A 19 0.58 11.89 -13.96
N PHE A 20 -0.73 11.95 -13.72
CA PHE A 20 -1.31 13.02 -12.91
C PHE A 20 -0.83 13.00 -11.44
N PHE A 21 -0.32 11.87 -10.94
CA PHE A 21 0.26 11.79 -9.60
C PHE A 21 1.57 12.59 -9.45
N ASP A 22 2.26 12.91 -10.55
CA ASP A 22 3.46 13.74 -10.52
C ASP A 22 3.16 15.16 -9.99
N ASP A 23 1.93 15.63 -10.20
CA ASP A 23 1.44 16.95 -9.79
C ASP A 23 0.21 16.83 -8.87
N PHE A 24 0.16 15.80 -8.02
CA PHE A 24 -1.00 15.47 -7.16
C PHE A 24 -1.57 16.66 -6.38
N ASN A 25 -0.71 17.53 -5.86
CA ASN A 25 -1.11 18.71 -5.08
C ASN A 25 -2.01 19.66 -5.88
N LYS A 26 -1.89 19.69 -7.22
CA LYS A 26 -2.81 20.43 -8.10
C LYS A 26 -4.24 19.97 -7.86
N TYR A 27 -4.46 18.65 -7.80
CA TYR A 27 -5.78 18.02 -7.77
C TYR A 27 -6.40 17.92 -6.37
N GLU A 28 -5.58 17.74 -5.34
CA GLU A 28 -6.05 17.41 -3.99
C GLU A 28 -7.06 18.44 -3.43
N ASP A 29 -6.72 19.72 -3.47
CA ASP A 29 -7.55 20.79 -2.90
C ASP A 29 -8.88 20.95 -3.65
N MET A 30 -8.85 20.74 -4.97
CA MET A 30 -10.08 20.73 -5.77
C MET A 30 -10.97 19.55 -5.43
N VAL A 31 -10.40 18.36 -5.25
CA VAL A 31 -11.17 17.18 -4.84
C VAL A 31 -11.80 17.43 -3.48
N LYS A 32 -11.05 17.96 -2.50
CA LYS A 32 -11.60 18.31 -1.18
C LYS A 32 -12.85 19.21 -1.31
N LYS A 33 -12.75 20.30 -2.07
CA LYS A 33 -13.88 21.23 -2.32
C LYS A 33 -15.02 20.58 -3.10
N ALA A 34 -14.72 19.74 -4.09
CA ALA A 34 -15.74 19.01 -4.83
C ALA A 34 -16.49 18.03 -3.91
N GLU A 35 -15.79 17.33 -3.02
CA GLU A 35 -16.43 16.35 -2.13
C GLU A 35 -17.40 16.97 -1.11
N GLU A 36 -17.19 18.23 -0.72
CA GLU A 36 -18.08 19.00 0.16
C GLU A 36 -19.45 19.30 -0.48
N ILE A 37 -19.57 19.20 -1.80
CA ILE A 37 -20.85 19.39 -2.51
C ILE A 37 -21.75 18.19 -2.22
N THR A 38 -22.70 18.37 -1.30
CA THR A 38 -23.64 17.33 -0.84
C THR A 38 -25.09 17.57 -1.26
N THR A 39 -25.42 18.82 -1.61
CA THR A 39 -26.72 19.23 -2.14
C THR A 39 -26.51 20.18 -3.32
N LEU A 40 -27.56 20.42 -4.11
CA LEU A 40 -27.57 21.56 -5.02
C LEU A 40 -27.38 22.81 -4.17
N ARG A 41 -26.41 23.64 -4.51
CA ARG A 41 -26.47 25.04 -4.09
C ARG A 41 -27.72 25.62 -4.75
N GLU A 42 -28.74 25.94 -3.97
CA GLU A 42 -29.38 27.23 -4.22
C GLU A 42 -28.23 28.24 -4.12
N ILE A 43 -27.95 28.92 -5.22
CA ILE A 43 -26.81 29.81 -5.33
C ILE A 43 -27.06 31.01 -4.41
N ASN A 44 -26.72 30.87 -3.13
CA ASN A 44 -26.37 32.01 -2.30
C ASN A 44 -24.88 32.22 -2.51
N TYR A 45 -24.56 33.22 -3.33
CA TYR A 45 -23.23 33.82 -3.37
C TYR A 45 -22.96 34.41 -1.99
N GLU A 46 -22.34 33.65 -1.10
CA GLU A 46 -21.51 34.25 -0.07
C GLU A 46 -20.30 34.85 -0.80
N LYS A 47 -20.46 36.12 -1.10
CA LYS A 47 -19.42 37.01 -1.56
C LYS A 47 -18.42 37.08 -0.42
N ASP A 48 -17.36 36.28 -0.49
CA ASP A 48 -16.15 36.58 0.27
C ASP A 48 -15.68 37.96 -0.23
N ILE A 49 -16.05 38.97 0.55
CA ILE A 49 -15.52 40.32 0.45
C ILE A 49 -14.04 40.16 0.82
N LEU A 50 -13.21 40.00 -0.21
CA LEU A 50 -11.79 40.28 -0.09
C LEU A 50 -11.66 41.72 0.39
N ASP A 51 -10.94 41.85 1.49
CA ASP A 51 -10.54 43.09 2.15
C ASP A 51 -10.23 44.18 1.11
N ASP A 52 -10.99 45.27 1.18
CA ASP A 52 -10.80 46.46 0.37
C ASP A 52 -9.41 47.01 0.66
N ASN A 53 -8.45 46.78 -0.24
CA ASN A 53 -7.55 47.82 -0.75
C ASN A 53 -6.61 47.25 -1.82
N GLU A 54 -6.50 47.99 -2.93
CA GLU A 54 -5.54 47.83 -4.02
C GLU A 54 -5.82 46.72 -5.06
N ILE A 55 -6.59 47.06 -6.10
CA ILE A 55 -6.04 47.53 -7.39
C ILE A 55 -7.20 47.78 -8.37
N LEU A 56 -7.31 49.04 -8.82
CA LEU A 56 -8.10 49.47 -9.97
C LEU A 56 -7.72 48.67 -11.22
N PHE A 57 -8.70 48.05 -11.89
CA PHE A 57 -8.94 48.10 -13.35
C PHE A 57 -10.20 47.24 -13.63
N LEU A 58 -11.37 47.83 -13.45
CA LEU A 58 -12.66 47.24 -13.81
C LEU A 58 -13.24 48.04 -14.98
N ASP A 59 -12.74 47.79 -16.18
CA ASP A 59 -13.49 48.10 -17.40
C ASP A 59 -14.03 46.78 -17.99
N GLU A 60 -15.36 46.72 -17.99
CA GLU A 60 -16.22 45.84 -18.79
C GLU A 60 -15.98 44.33 -18.75
N ILE A 61 -16.51 43.68 -17.70
CA ILE A 61 -17.01 42.31 -17.83
C ILE A 61 -18.50 42.37 -18.10
N CYS A 62 -18.88 42.33 -19.39
CA CYS A 62 -20.24 41.96 -19.78
C CYS A 62 -20.53 40.54 -19.29
N PHE A 63 -21.25 40.41 -18.18
CA PHE A 63 -21.91 39.17 -17.79
C PHE A 63 -23.04 38.91 -18.78
N SER A 64 -22.81 38.09 -19.81
CA SER A 64 -23.95 37.50 -20.51
C SER A 64 -24.56 36.48 -19.55
N GLU A 65 -25.82 36.71 -19.14
CA GLU A 65 -26.65 35.73 -18.44
C GLU A 65 -26.71 34.44 -19.28
N LYS A 66 -25.81 33.49 -18.99
CA LYS A 66 -25.94 32.12 -19.44
C LYS A 66 -26.69 31.38 -18.35
N THR A 67 -27.86 30.87 -18.67
CA THR A 67 -28.66 30.01 -17.78
C THR A 67 -27.75 28.95 -17.15
N ASP A 68 -27.72 28.88 -15.82
CA ASP A 68 -26.91 27.91 -15.09
C ASP A 68 -27.27 26.48 -15.53
N VAL A 69 -26.23 25.67 -15.78
CA VAL A 69 -26.40 24.29 -16.22
C VAL A 69 -26.83 23.45 -15.02
N SER A 70 -28.12 23.10 -14.98
CA SER A 70 -28.71 22.38 -13.87
C SER A 70 -28.57 20.86 -14.00
N CYS A 71 -27.83 20.25 -13.08
CA CYS A 71 -27.65 18.79 -13.00
C CYS A 71 -28.93 18.02 -12.62
N ASN A 72 -30.02 18.70 -12.27
CA ASN A 72 -31.32 18.07 -11.97
C ASN A 72 -31.92 17.32 -13.15
N SER A 73 -31.56 17.70 -14.38
CA SER A 73 -31.98 16.98 -15.58
C SER A 73 -31.61 15.48 -15.53
N LEU A 74 -30.52 15.11 -14.85
CA LEU A 74 -30.08 13.72 -14.71
C LEU A 74 -30.95 12.87 -13.79
N LEU A 75 -31.80 13.48 -12.95
CA LEU A 75 -32.74 12.71 -12.12
C LEU A 75 -33.76 11.96 -12.99
N ASN A 76 -34.14 12.55 -14.12
CA ASN A 76 -35.13 12.01 -15.04
C ASN A 76 -34.50 11.33 -16.27
N ASP A 77 -33.17 11.28 -16.38
CA ASP A 77 -32.48 10.59 -17.47
C ASP A 77 -32.32 9.08 -17.15
N ASN A 78 -32.15 8.25 -18.18
CA ASN A 78 -31.91 6.81 -18.02
C ASN A 78 -30.72 6.49 -17.09
N ILE A 79 -29.77 7.42 -16.94
CA ILE A 79 -28.66 7.29 -15.98
C ILE A 79 -29.13 7.13 -14.54
N SER A 80 -30.25 7.73 -14.11
CA SER A 80 -30.72 7.62 -12.72
C SER A 80 -31.10 6.19 -12.33
N SER A 81 -31.40 5.33 -13.32
CA SER A 81 -31.61 3.89 -13.10
C SER A 81 -30.31 3.09 -12.94
N LYS A 82 -29.16 3.68 -13.30
CA LYS A 82 -27.84 3.03 -13.30
C LYS A 82 -26.92 3.55 -12.21
N ILE A 83 -27.06 4.81 -11.82
CA ILE A 83 -26.16 5.52 -10.91
C ILE A 83 -27.00 6.16 -9.81
N GLN A 84 -26.60 5.94 -8.56
CA GLN A 84 -27.20 6.59 -7.40
C GLN A 84 -26.82 8.08 -7.40
N ASN A 85 -27.82 8.95 -7.22
CA ASN A 85 -27.65 10.40 -7.11
C ASN A 85 -26.78 11.01 -8.22
N PRO A 86 -27.10 10.80 -9.52
CA PRO A 86 -26.25 11.25 -10.62
C PRO A 86 -26.12 12.77 -10.70
N HIS A 87 -27.14 13.49 -10.22
CA HIS A 87 -27.12 14.95 -10.13
C HIS A 87 -26.02 15.48 -9.18
N ILE A 88 -25.75 14.78 -8.06
CA ILE A 88 -24.66 15.17 -7.13
C ILE A 88 -23.30 14.95 -7.80
N ILE A 89 -23.11 13.80 -8.46
CA ILE A 89 -21.88 13.51 -9.20
C ILE A 89 -21.67 14.53 -10.30
N CYS A 90 -22.73 14.94 -10.98
CA CYS A 90 -22.69 16.00 -11.99
C CYS A 90 -22.26 17.35 -11.41
N GLU A 91 -22.79 17.80 -10.26
CA GLU A 91 -22.36 19.07 -9.67
C GLU A 91 -20.88 19.04 -9.24
N LYS A 92 -20.44 17.92 -8.65
CA LYS A 92 -19.02 17.70 -8.33
C LYS A 92 -18.13 17.72 -9.57
N PHE A 93 -18.55 17.01 -10.61
CA PHE A 93 -17.82 16.96 -11.88
C PHE A 93 -17.79 18.32 -12.57
N LYS A 94 -18.90 19.08 -12.53
CA LYS A 94 -19.03 20.43 -13.07
C LYS A 94 -17.99 21.37 -12.45
N TYR A 95 -17.85 21.34 -11.13
CA TYR A 95 -16.81 22.09 -10.41
C TYR A 95 -15.39 21.74 -10.87
N LEU A 96 -15.07 20.44 -10.97
CA LEU A 96 -13.74 19.99 -11.44
C LEU A 96 -13.50 20.36 -12.91
N TYR A 97 -14.53 20.21 -13.76
CA TYR A 97 -14.49 20.53 -15.17
C TYR A 97 -14.27 22.04 -15.41
N ASP A 98 -14.97 22.90 -14.68
CA ASP A 98 -14.78 24.36 -14.76
C ASP A 98 -13.34 24.77 -14.43
N TRP A 99 -12.76 24.15 -13.40
CA TRP A 99 -11.42 24.50 -12.95
C TRP A 99 -10.33 23.97 -13.89
N LEU A 100 -10.45 22.71 -14.33
CA LEU A 100 -9.42 22.03 -15.11
C LEU A 100 -9.53 22.27 -16.61
N ILE A 101 -10.75 22.32 -17.13
CA ILE A 101 -11.01 22.46 -18.57
C ILE A 101 -11.23 23.92 -18.96
N GLY A 102 -11.82 24.70 -18.07
CA GLY A 102 -12.16 26.10 -18.34
C GLY A 102 -13.34 26.22 -19.29
N VAL A 103 -14.51 26.59 -18.77
CA VAL A 103 -15.66 26.99 -19.60
C VAL A 103 -15.51 28.44 -20.09
N LYS A 104 -14.57 29.21 -19.52
CA LYS A 104 -14.31 30.60 -19.89
C LYS A 104 -13.14 30.69 -20.87
N LYS A 105 -13.41 31.25 -22.05
CA LYS A 105 -12.47 31.59 -23.15
C LYS A 105 -11.26 32.48 -22.76
N GLN A 106 -11.06 32.76 -21.47
CA GLN A 106 -10.01 33.62 -20.93
C GLN A 106 -9.09 32.92 -19.93
N SER A 107 -9.22 31.60 -19.68
CA SER A 107 -8.19 30.90 -18.91
C SER A 107 -6.87 30.96 -19.69
N GLN A 108 -5.84 31.54 -19.08
CA GLN A 108 -4.48 31.57 -19.64
C GLN A 108 -3.86 30.16 -19.73
N PHE A 109 -4.52 29.17 -19.11
CA PHE A 109 -4.07 27.78 -19.05
C PHE A 109 -4.95 26.93 -19.98
N GLN A 110 -4.31 26.34 -20.99
CA GLN A 110 -4.88 25.24 -21.74
C GLN A 110 -4.83 23.99 -20.85
N PRO A 111 -5.88 23.15 -20.84
CA PRO A 111 -5.86 21.91 -20.08
C PRO A 111 -4.68 21.05 -20.54
N ASP A 112 -3.94 20.51 -19.58
CA ASP A 112 -2.87 19.57 -19.90
C ASP A 112 -3.42 18.13 -20.04
N GLU A 113 -2.60 17.25 -20.61
CA GLU A 113 -2.98 15.85 -20.80
C GLU A 113 -3.29 15.13 -19.48
N ASN A 114 -2.63 15.51 -18.38
CA ASN A 114 -2.82 14.91 -17.07
C ASN A 114 -4.17 15.31 -16.46
N ASP A 115 -4.70 16.49 -16.81
CA ASP A 115 -6.03 16.94 -16.40
C ASP A 115 -7.13 16.04 -16.95
N TYR A 116 -7.02 15.62 -18.21
CA TYR A 116 -7.94 14.67 -18.81
C TYR A 116 -7.86 13.29 -18.14
N ILE A 117 -6.65 12.83 -17.84
CA ILE A 117 -6.42 11.55 -17.16
C ILE A 117 -7.00 11.57 -15.75
N PHE A 118 -6.78 12.66 -15.01
CA PHE A 118 -7.34 12.85 -13.69
C PHE A 118 -8.87 12.87 -13.72
N LEU A 119 -9.49 13.62 -14.64
CA LEU A 119 -10.95 13.66 -14.77
C LEU A 119 -11.53 12.29 -15.13
N ASN A 120 -10.85 11.54 -16.00
CA ASN A 120 -11.25 10.17 -16.32
C ASN A 120 -11.16 9.25 -15.09
N TYR A 121 -10.05 9.32 -14.34
CA TYR A 121 -9.88 8.59 -13.07
C TYR A 121 -10.99 8.93 -12.07
N TRP A 122 -11.17 10.22 -11.76
CA TRP A 122 -12.11 10.68 -10.76
C TRP A 122 -13.53 10.26 -11.11
N LEU A 123 -13.93 10.43 -12.37
CA LEU A 123 -15.28 10.07 -12.79
C LEU A 123 -15.50 8.54 -12.76
N ASN A 124 -14.50 7.73 -13.13
CA ASN A 124 -14.58 6.27 -12.97
C ASN A 124 -14.74 5.84 -11.50
N ASP A 125 -13.99 6.46 -10.58
CA ASP A 125 -14.09 6.19 -9.14
C ASP A 125 -15.51 6.49 -8.62
N LYS A 126 -16.03 7.70 -8.90
CA LYS A 126 -17.36 8.11 -8.41
C LYS A 126 -18.48 7.29 -9.01
N LEU A 127 -18.45 7.03 -10.31
CA LEU A 127 -19.50 6.24 -10.96
C LEU A 127 -19.49 4.80 -10.47
N ARG A 128 -18.31 4.21 -10.20
CA ARG A 128 -18.22 2.85 -9.67
C ARG A 128 -18.75 2.75 -8.24
N ALA A 129 -18.36 3.69 -7.38
CA ALA A 129 -18.80 3.72 -5.98
C ALA A 129 -20.32 3.90 -5.85
N ASN A 130 -20.97 4.55 -6.82
CA ASN A 130 -22.40 4.86 -6.81
C ASN A 130 -23.18 4.03 -7.85
N SER A 131 -22.59 2.96 -8.39
CA SER A 131 -23.26 2.17 -9.41
C SER A 131 -24.33 1.26 -8.81
N LEU A 132 -25.54 1.31 -9.38
CA LEU A 132 -26.65 0.42 -8.99
C LEU A 132 -26.55 -0.94 -9.66
N ASN A 133 -25.85 -1.03 -10.79
CA ASN A 133 -25.67 -2.23 -11.60
C ASN A 133 -24.18 -2.44 -11.93
N SER A 134 -23.76 -3.68 -12.21
CA SER A 134 -22.35 -3.99 -12.51
C SER A 134 -21.82 -3.43 -13.84
N SER A 135 -22.68 -2.87 -14.69
CA SER A 135 -22.32 -2.35 -16.01
C SER A 135 -22.67 -0.87 -16.13
N PHE A 136 -21.67 0.00 -16.00
CA PHE A 136 -21.75 1.42 -16.34
C PHE A 136 -20.60 1.81 -17.25
N TYR A 137 -20.83 2.80 -18.12
CA TYR A 137 -19.81 3.33 -19.02
C TYR A 137 -19.60 4.82 -18.75
N VAL A 138 -18.34 5.22 -18.53
CA VAL A 138 -18.00 6.62 -18.24
C VAL A 138 -18.42 7.55 -19.39
N LYS A 139 -18.33 7.06 -20.63
CA LYS A 139 -18.77 7.77 -21.83
C LYS A 139 -20.28 8.00 -21.88
N ASP A 140 -21.09 7.04 -21.40
CA ASP A 140 -22.54 7.21 -21.33
C ASP A 140 -22.90 8.36 -20.37
N PHE A 141 -22.18 8.44 -19.24
CA PHE A 141 -22.37 9.53 -18.29
C PHE A 141 -22.05 10.88 -18.91
N TYR A 142 -20.87 10.99 -19.55
CA TYR A 142 -20.48 12.24 -20.21
C TYR A 142 -21.42 12.62 -21.37
N ALA A 143 -21.92 11.65 -22.14
CA ALA A 143 -22.90 11.89 -23.19
C ALA A 143 -24.22 12.48 -22.65
N ALA A 144 -24.65 12.07 -21.45
CA ALA A 144 -25.81 12.69 -20.81
C ALA A 144 -25.53 14.13 -20.34
N LEU A 145 -24.32 14.41 -19.87
CA LEU A 145 -23.90 15.80 -19.59
C LEU A 145 -23.94 16.65 -20.86
N GLN A 146 -23.49 16.12 -21.99
CA GLN A 146 -23.55 16.79 -23.29
C GLN A 146 -25.00 16.97 -23.80
N LYS A 147 -25.89 16.03 -23.51
CA LYS A 147 -27.32 16.15 -23.82
C LYS A 147 -27.98 17.24 -22.96
N MET A 148 -27.54 17.40 -21.72
CA MET A 148 -28.00 18.44 -20.81
C MET A 148 -27.55 19.83 -21.27
N ASP A 149 -26.25 20.04 -21.53
CA ASP A 149 -25.76 21.26 -22.17
C ASP A 149 -24.54 20.97 -23.04
N LYS A 150 -24.79 20.87 -24.35
CA LYS A 150 -23.75 20.62 -25.35
C LYS A 150 -22.74 21.75 -25.43
N THR A 151 -23.14 23.00 -25.15
CA THR A 151 -22.25 24.17 -25.24
C THR A 151 -21.32 24.29 -24.05
N TYR A 152 -21.74 23.77 -22.90
CA TYR A 152 -20.93 23.73 -21.69
C TYR A 152 -19.95 22.55 -21.73
N PHE A 153 -20.44 21.33 -22.02
CA PHE A 153 -19.62 20.12 -22.11
C PHE A 153 -19.09 19.88 -23.54
N THR A 154 -18.43 20.89 -24.12
CA THR A 154 -17.93 20.86 -25.51
C THR A 154 -16.58 20.19 -25.70
N ASN A 155 -15.83 19.91 -24.63
CA ASN A 155 -14.42 19.53 -24.76
C ASN A 155 -14.26 18.14 -25.40
N GLN A 156 -13.90 18.13 -26.68
CA GLN A 156 -13.72 16.92 -27.48
C GLN A 156 -12.51 16.10 -27.00
N SER A 157 -11.42 16.74 -26.60
CA SER A 157 -10.23 16.06 -26.09
C SER A 157 -10.55 15.20 -24.86
N LEU A 158 -11.31 15.73 -23.91
CA LEU A 158 -11.79 14.98 -22.76
C LEU A 158 -12.64 13.80 -23.20
N GLN A 159 -13.59 14.01 -24.11
CA GLN A 159 -14.46 12.95 -24.64
C GLN A 159 -13.65 11.78 -25.25
N GLU A 160 -12.58 12.09 -25.97
CA GLU A 160 -11.68 11.09 -26.55
C GLU A 160 -10.88 10.32 -25.50
N LYS A 161 -10.48 11.00 -24.41
CA LYS A 161 -9.71 10.44 -23.29
C LYS A 161 -10.53 9.67 -22.26
N LEU A 162 -11.84 9.92 -22.18
CA LEU A 162 -12.71 9.20 -21.26
C LEU A 162 -12.79 7.73 -21.66
N ASN A 163 -12.42 6.83 -20.76
CA ASN A 163 -12.55 5.38 -20.96
C ASN A 163 -12.82 4.68 -19.62
N ASN A 164 -13.52 3.55 -19.68
CA ASN A 164 -13.70 2.72 -18.50
C ASN A 164 -12.33 2.20 -18.05
N ILE A 165 -11.99 2.48 -16.79
CA ILE A 165 -10.78 1.94 -16.15
C ILE A 165 -11.13 0.56 -15.60
N GLU A 166 -10.26 -0.42 -15.86
CA GLU A 166 -10.43 -1.77 -15.34
C GLU A 166 -10.46 -1.77 -13.80
N SER A 167 -11.19 -2.72 -13.21
CA SER A 167 -11.38 -2.75 -11.76
C SER A 167 -10.06 -2.77 -10.99
N HIS A 168 -9.11 -3.55 -11.48
CA HIS A 168 -7.83 -3.76 -10.84
C HIS A 168 -6.94 -2.50 -10.94
N ASP A 169 -6.96 -1.82 -12.09
CA ASP A 169 -6.24 -0.56 -12.29
C ASP A 169 -6.82 0.59 -11.46
N LEU A 170 -8.14 0.67 -11.38
CA LEU A 170 -8.82 1.69 -10.57
C LEU A 170 -8.55 1.49 -9.07
N GLU A 171 -8.56 0.24 -8.59
CA GLU A 171 -8.19 -0.09 -7.21
C GLU A 171 -6.73 0.31 -6.91
N ASN A 172 -5.81 0.03 -7.85
CA ASN A 172 -4.42 0.46 -7.76
C ASN A 172 -4.29 2.00 -7.71
N MET A 173 -5.02 2.72 -8.56
CA MET A 173 -5.05 4.18 -8.55
C MET A 173 -5.60 4.73 -7.23
N ASN A 174 -6.64 4.12 -6.67
CA ASN A 174 -7.21 4.53 -5.38
C ASN A 174 -6.21 4.34 -4.24
N ILE A 175 -5.43 3.24 -4.24
CA ILE A 175 -4.34 3.05 -3.29
C ILE A 175 -3.30 4.18 -3.41
N LEU A 176 -2.91 4.58 -4.63
CA LEU A 176 -2.00 5.72 -4.83
C LEU A 176 -2.62 7.03 -4.35
N PHE A 177 -3.88 7.28 -4.64
CA PHE A 177 -4.59 8.48 -4.18
C PHE A 177 -4.56 8.60 -2.66
N ASP A 178 -4.88 7.52 -1.94
CA ASP A 178 -4.81 7.46 -0.48
C ASP A 178 -3.38 7.71 0.03
N LEU A 179 -2.38 7.14 -0.64
CA LEU A 179 -0.97 7.31 -0.29
C LEU A 179 -0.51 8.77 -0.44
N TYR A 180 -0.82 9.41 -1.56
CA TYR A 180 -0.47 10.81 -1.81
C TYR A 180 -1.22 11.75 -0.86
N LYS A 181 -2.50 11.50 -0.59
CA LYS A 181 -3.27 12.24 0.42
C LYS A 181 -2.63 12.12 1.80
N ALA A 182 -2.28 10.91 2.24
CA ALA A 182 -1.62 10.71 3.53
C ALA A 182 -0.26 11.41 3.59
N LYS A 183 0.50 11.42 2.49
CA LYS A 183 1.75 12.19 2.37
C LYS A 183 1.51 13.69 2.52
N SER A 184 0.50 14.25 1.83
CA SER A 184 0.15 15.67 1.93
C SER A 184 -0.23 16.08 3.34
N GLU A 185 -1.01 15.25 4.04
CA GLU A 185 -1.37 15.49 5.45
C GLU A 185 -0.13 15.48 6.36
N ILE A 186 0.78 14.52 6.19
CA ILE A 186 2.06 14.51 6.95
C ILE A 186 2.88 15.76 6.65
N TYR A 187 2.99 16.15 5.38
CA TYR A 187 3.72 17.34 4.97
C TYR A 187 3.11 18.62 5.59
N SER A 188 1.78 18.74 5.55
CA SER A 188 1.06 19.85 6.18
C SER A 188 1.36 19.93 7.68
N LYS A 189 1.24 18.81 8.40
CA LYS A 189 1.50 18.77 9.85
C LYS A 189 2.95 19.06 10.23
N ILE A 190 3.92 18.57 9.46
CA ILE A 190 5.34 18.76 9.78
C ILE A 190 5.84 20.16 9.40
N THR A 191 5.21 20.82 8.44
CA THR A 191 5.55 22.20 8.03
C THR A 191 4.81 23.28 8.80
N ASP A 192 3.71 22.92 9.47
CA ASP A 192 2.97 23.82 10.33
C ASP A 192 3.87 24.40 11.45
N HIS A 193 3.79 25.71 11.65
CA HIS A 193 4.54 26.46 12.66
C HIS A 193 3.79 26.57 14.00
N VAL A 194 2.49 26.29 14.01
CA VAL A 194 1.63 26.28 15.20
C VAL A 194 1.74 24.93 15.93
N ILE A 195 2.00 23.84 15.22
CA ILE A 195 2.10 22.50 15.82
C ILE A 195 3.44 22.32 16.55
N THR A 196 3.36 22.20 17.88
CA THR A 196 4.52 21.96 18.74
C THR A 196 5.01 20.50 18.69
N ASN A 197 4.09 19.52 18.75
CA ASN A 197 4.45 18.09 18.66
C ASN A 197 4.18 17.52 17.25
N LYS A 198 5.10 17.83 16.33
CA LYS A 198 4.97 17.49 14.91
C LYS A 198 4.90 15.98 14.69
N VAL A 199 5.77 15.20 15.33
CA VAL A 199 5.80 13.74 15.16
C VAL A 199 4.47 13.11 15.54
N GLU A 200 3.97 13.44 16.74
CA GLU A 200 2.71 12.86 17.23
C GLU A 200 1.54 13.18 16.29
N SER A 201 1.48 14.43 15.80
CA SER A 201 0.44 14.84 14.85
C SER A 201 0.51 14.11 13.50
N CYS A 202 1.68 13.59 13.10
CA CYS A 202 1.86 12.84 11.87
C CYS A 202 1.58 11.33 12.02
N LEU A 203 1.56 10.78 13.25
CA LEU A 203 1.45 9.34 13.49
C LEU A 203 0.19 8.68 12.89
N PRO A 204 -1.01 9.30 12.94
CA PRO A 204 -2.21 8.71 12.33
C PRO A 204 -2.05 8.53 10.83
N TYR A 205 -1.62 9.59 10.13
CA TYR A 205 -1.42 9.59 8.68
C TYR A 205 -0.26 8.68 8.26
N LYS A 206 0.81 8.61 9.06
CA LYS A 206 1.90 7.65 8.84
C LYS A 206 1.41 6.21 8.93
N ARG A 207 0.55 5.90 9.89
CA ARG A 207 -0.02 4.55 10.05
C ARG A 207 -0.87 4.19 8.83
N GLU A 208 -1.74 5.09 8.40
CA GLU A 208 -2.56 4.93 7.20
C GLU A 208 -1.71 4.71 5.94
N CYS A 209 -0.72 5.59 5.72
CA CYS A 209 0.23 5.48 4.63
C CYS A 209 0.95 4.13 4.63
N ASN A 210 1.42 3.65 5.79
CA ASN A 210 2.10 2.36 5.91
C ASN A 210 1.16 1.18 5.60
N ILE A 211 -0.11 1.25 6.00
CA ILE A 211 -1.10 0.21 5.73
C ILE A 211 -1.35 0.14 4.22
N LYS A 212 -1.69 1.27 3.59
CA LYS A 212 -1.99 1.36 2.16
C LYS A 212 -0.79 0.99 1.29
N TYR A 213 0.42 1.39 1.71
CA TYR A 213 1.64 1.07 0.97
C TYR A 213 1.90 -0.44 0.96
N ARG A 214 1.73 -1.10 2.11
CA ARG A 214 1.85 -2.56 2.22
C ARG A 214 0.75 -3.27 1.45
N GLU A 215 -0.48 -2.76 1.51
CA GLU A 215 -1.62 -3.27 0.73
C GLU A 215 -1.33 -3.24 -0.77
N GLY A 216 -0.89 -2.11 -1.31
CA GLY A 216 -0.50 -1.97 -2.72
C GLY A 216 0.58 -2.97 -3.13
N ILE A 217 1.63 -3.12 -2.32
CA ILE A 217 2.70 -4.11 -2.58
C ILE A 217 2.15 -5.55 -2.60
N ILE A 218 1.26 -5.88 -1.67
CA ILE A 218 0.73 -7.25 -1.53
C ILE A 218 -0.26 -7.59 -2.64
N ASN A 219 -1.05 -6.61 -3.11
CA ASN A 219 -2.05 -6.78 -4.16
C ASN A 219 -1.41 -6.86 -5.55
N CYS A 220 -0.26 -6.22 -5.74
CA CYS A 220 0.53 -6.26 -6.97
C CYS A 220 1.32 -7.58 -7.11
N ARG A 221 0.69 -8.65 -7.61
CA ARG A 221 1.33 -9.98 -7.74
C ARG A 221 1.66 -10.42 -9.17
N VAL A 222 0.85 -10.05 -10.16
CA VAL A 222 1.03 -10.42 -11.57
C VAL A 222 0.50 -9.28 -12.45
N GLY A 223 1.24 -8.87 -13.48
CA GLY A 223 0.77 -7.90 -14.48
C GLY A 223 0.72 -6.43 -14.03
N CYS A 224 1.20 -6.10 -12.83
CA CYS A 224 1.10 -4.78 -12.23
C CYS A 224 2.40 -3.94 -12.33
N ASN A 225 3.18 -4.12 -13.41
CA ASN A 225 4.49 -3.48 -13.54
C ASN A 225 4.42 -1.96 -13.40
N ASP A 226 3.45 -1.31 -14.01
CA ASP A 226 3.32 0.15 -13.95
C ASP A 226 2.94 0.61 -12.54
N PHE A 227 2.03 -0.11 -11.87
CA PHE A 227 1.66 0.18 -10.49
C PHE A 227 2.84 -0.01 -9.53
N HIS A 228 3.66 -1.05 -9.74
CA HIS A 228 4.90 -1.28 -9.00
C HIS A 228 5.87 -0.11 -9.14
N HIS A 229 6.02 0.42 -10.36
CA HIS A 229 6.81 1.63 -10.60
C HIS A 229 6.20 2.85 -9.90
N ALA A 230 4.87 3.00 -9.91
CA ALA A 230 4.19 4.09 -9.21
C ALA A 230 4.42 4.03 -7.68
N LEU A 231 4.39 2.84 -7.07
CA LEU A 231 4.71 2.66 -5.65
C LEU A 231 6.17 3.00 -5.32
N LYS A 232 7.11 2.64 -6.20
CA LYS A 232 8.53 3.02 -6.05
C LYS A 232 8.73 4.53 -6.16
N GLN A 233 8.07 5.15 -7.14
CA GLN A 233 8.10 6.58 -7.33
C GLN A 233 7.51 7.32 -6.13
N PHE A 234 6.33 6.90 -5.65
CA PHE A 234 5.71 7.43 -4.44
C PHE A 234 6.68 7.36 -3.27
N LYS A 235 7.31 6.19 -3.02
CA LYS A 235 8.30 6.04 -1.96
C LYS A 235 9.47 7.02 -2.09
N CYS A 236 10.03 7.16 -3.30
CA CYS A 236 11.11 8.10 -3.57
C CYS A 236 10.70 9.54 -3.23
N LEU A 237 9.53 9.98 -3.71
CA LEU A 237 9.01 11.32 -3.45
C LEU A 237 8.68 11.54 -1.97
N TYR A 238 8.07 10.56 -1.32
CA TYR A 238 7.77 10.59 0.12
C TYR A 238 9.04 10.80 0.94
N GLU A 239 10.06 9.97 0.72
CA GLU A 239 11.31 10.02 1.47
C GLU A 239 12.11 11.29 1.15
N LYS A 240 12.09 11.74 -0.11
CA LYS A 240 12.76 12.96 -0.56
C LYS A 240 12.14 14.21 0.06
N ASP A 241 10.82 14.36 -0.03
CA ASP A 241 10.13 15.58 0.41
C ASP A 241 10.15 15.71 1.93
N LEU A 242 10.22 14.58 2.66
CA LEU A 242 10.30 14.59 4.11
C LEU A 242 11.74 14.59 4.66
N ALA A 243 12.75 14.31 3.83
CA ALA A 243 14.15 14.30 4.25
C ALA A 243 14.64 15.59 4.95
N PRO A 244 14.25 16.81 4.52
CA PRO A 244 14.68 18.04 5.17
C PRO A 244 14.17 18.20 6.61
N TYR A 245 13.14 17.46 6.99
CA TYR A 245 12.52 17.53 8.32
C TYR A 245 13.05 16.44 9.26
N LYS A 246 14.11 15.72 8.86
CA LYS A 246 14.87 14.86 9.77
C LYS A 246 15.56 15.74 10.80
N ASP A 247 15.21 15.57 12.08
CA ASP A 247 15.92 16.20 13.18
C ASP A 247 17.34 15.60 13.28
N ASP A 248 18.36 16.46 13.35
CA ASP A 248 19.76 16.08 13.57
C ASP A 248 19.96 15.38 14.93
N LYS A 249 19.03 15.56 15.88
CA LYS A 249 19.06 14.93 17.21
C LYS A 249 18.59 13.47 17.19
N ASP A 250 18.98 12.67 16.20
CA ASP A 250 18.89 11.19 16.13
C ASP A 250 17.69 10.54 16.87
N ASP A 251 16.50 11.14 16.78
CA ASP A 251 15.33 10.59 17.43
C ASP A 251 14.78 9.50 16.52
N LEU A 252 14.90 8.26 17.01
CA LEU A 252 14.43 7.06 16.34
C LEU A 252 12.95 7.18 15.90
N GLN A 253 12.15 8.02 16.56
CA GLN A 253 10.77 8.30 16.17
C GLN A 253 10.66 9.07 14.86
N TYR A 254 11.48 10.12 14.67
CA TYR A 254 11.56 10.86 13.41
C TYR A 254 12.02 9.95 12.28
N LYS A 255 13.07 9.14 12.49
CA LYS A 255 13.53 8.18 11.48
C LYS A 255 12.43 7.22 11.02
N LYS A 256 11.63 6.70 11.95
CA LYS A 256 10.49 5.81 11.65
C LYS A 256 9.34 6.51 10.91
N LEU A 257 9.21 7.82 11.05
CA LEU A 257 8.21 8.60 10.31
C LEU A 257 8.56 8.65 8.82
N PHE A 258 9.82 8.85 8.50
CA PHE A 258 10.25 9.14 7.12
C PHE A 258 10.52 7.92 6.26
N GLU A 259 10.81 6.76 6.85
CA GLU A 259 11.15 5.57 6.09
C GLU A 259 9.89 4.75 5.77
N LEU A 260 9.73 4.40 4.50
CA LEU A 260 8.77 3.38 4.07
C LEU A 260 9.48 2.04 3.95
N PRO A 261 8.81 0.92 4.29
CA PRO A 261 9.44 -0.38 4.22
C PRO A 261 9.92 -0.67 2.79
N ASP A 262 10.97 -1.47 2.67
CA ASP A 262 11.41 -1.93 1.35
C ASP A 262 10.39 -2.91 0.76
N GLN A 263 10.21 -2.88 -0.56
CA GLN A 263 9.18 -3.67 -1.21
C GLN A 263 9.43 -5.18 -1.09
N ASP A 264 10.69 -5.61 -1.26
CA ASP A 264 11.06 -7.03 -1.10
C ASP A 264 10.90 -7.47 0.35
N SER A 265 11.15 -6.56 1.30
CA SER A 265 10.92 -6.80 2.72
C SER A 265 9.44 -7.07 3.03
N VAL A 266 8.52 -6.25 2.49
CA VAL A 266 7.07 -6.42 2.67
C VAL A 266 6.59 -7.75 2.07
N ILE A 267 7.05 -8.09 0.86
CA ILE A 267 6.70 -9.35 0.19
C ILE A 267 7.20 -10.55 1.01
N LYS A 268 8.45 -10.50 1.50
CA LYS A 268 9.04 -11.56 2.32
C LYS A 268 8.29 -11.75 3.64
N GLU A 269 7.95 -10.67 4.33
CA GLU A 269 7.14 -10.69 5.55
C GLU A 269 5.76 -11.30 5.32
N TYR A 270 5.07 -10.86 4.26
CA TYR A 270 3.75 -11.38 3.89
C TYR A 270 3.80 -12.89 3.61
N ARG A 271 4.76 -13.34 2.77
CA ARG A 271 4.95 -14.78 2.46
C ARG A 271 5.22 -15.58 3.73
N ARG A 272 6.13 -15.12 4.60
CA ARG A 272 6.44 -15.78 5.88
C ARG A 272 5.21 -15.89 6.78
N GLY A 273 4.40 -14.84 6.86
CA GLY A 273 3.13 -14.83 7.59
C GLY A 273 2.11 -15.84 7.04
N GLN A 274 1.98 -15.90 5.72
CA GLN A 274 1.10 -16.87 5.04
C GLN A 274 1.56 -18.30 5.28
N PHE A 275 2.86 -18.59 5.16
CA PHE A 275 3.42 -19.91 5.48
C PHE A 275 3.18 -20.30 6.94
N ARG A 276 3.38 -19.37 7.90
CA ARG A 276 3.12 -19.65 9.32
C ARG A 276 1.67 -20.05 9.55
N ARG A 277 0.70 -19.30 9.01
CA ARG A 277 -0.73 -19.62 9.09
C ARG A 277 -1.05 -21.00 8.51
N ILE A 278 -0.47 -21.33 7.36
CA ILE A 278 -0.65 -22.66 6.72
C ILE A 278 -0.06 -23.78 7.60
N THR A 279 1.14 -23.60 8.14
CA THR A 279 1.82 -24.61 8.98
C THR A 279 1.12 -24.84 10.33
N THR A 280 0.56 -23.79 10.95
CA THR A 280 -0.11 -23.91 12.26
C THR A 280 -1.49 -24.54 12.16
N THR A 281 -2.18 -24.43 11.01
CA THR A 281 -3.58 -24.82 10.88
C THR A 281 -3.80 -26.15 10.14
N SER A 282 -2.88 -26.59 9.26
CA SER A 282 -3.20 -27.69 8.32
C SER A 282 -2.26 -28.89 8.31
N PHE A 283 -0.99 -28.78 8.72
CA PHE A 283 -0.01 -29.84 8.46
C PHE A 283 0.44 -30.66 9.66
N LEU A 284 0.33 -30.17 10.89
CA LEU A 284 0.78 -30.97 12.05
C LEU A 284 -0.15 -32.17 12.29
N VAL A 285 -1.47 -31.99 12.27
CA VAL A 285 -2.43 -33.06 12.62
C VAL A 285 -2.43 -34.24 11.62
N PRO A 286 -2.45 -34.03 10.28
CA PRO A 286 -2.45 -35.15 9.33
C PRO A 286 -1.09 -35.82 9.20
N VAL A 287 0.02 -35.06 9.30
CA VAL A 287 1.37 -35.62 9.22
C VAL A 287 1.69 -36.45 10.46
N PHE A 288 1.36 -35.96 11.67
CA PHE A 288 1.49 -36.77 12.88
C PHE A 288 0.54 -37.98 12.85
N GLY A 289 -0.69 -37.84 12.35
CA GLY A 289 -1.61 -38.97 12.18
C GLY A 289 -1.09 -40.03 11.20
N PHE A 290 -0.58 -39.61 10.03
CA PHE A 290 0.00 -40.52 9.04
C PHE A 290 1.28 -41.18 9.54
N LEU A 291 2.17 -40.43 10.22
CA LEU A 291 3.36 -40.99 10.86
C LEU A 291 3.00 -42.00 11.95
N LEU A 292 1.99 -41.72 12.79
CA LEU A 292 1.51 -42.66 13.81
C LEU A 292 0.86 -43.90 13.18
N LEU A 293 0.17 -43.77 12.04
CA LEU A 293 -0.40 -44.90 11.30
C LEU A 293 0.68 -45.79 10.65
N LEU A 294 1.73 -45.19 10.08
CA LEU A 294 2.90 -45.91 9.54
C LEU A 294 3.66 -46.67 10.65
N ILE A 295 3.69 -46.10 11.85
CA ILE A 295 4.30 -46.70 13.04
C ILE A 295 3.38 -47.79 13.63
N SER A 296 2.07 -47.60 13.69
CA SER A 296 1.16 -48.58 14.34
C SER A 296 0.72 -49.74 13.43
N SER A 297 0.86 -49.62 12.11
CA SER A 297 0.38 -50.62 11.16
C SER A 297 1.40 -51.75 10.90
N ASN A 298 1.05 -52.98 11.26
CA ASN A 298 1.82 -54.20 10.96
C ASN A 298 2.01 -54.46 9.45
N LYS A 299 1.22 -53.82 8.58
CA LYS A 299 1.35 -53.90 7.11
C LYS A 299 2.65 -53.27 6.58
N PHE A 300 3.21 -52.30 7.31
CA PHE A 300 4.50 -51.67 7.00
C PHE A 300 5.68 -52.30 7.77
N SER A 301 5.47 -53.46 8.40
CA SER A 301 6.52 -54.23 9.07
C SER A 301 7.77 -54.46 8.20
N PRO A 302 7.67 -54.77 6.89
CA PRO A 302 8.85 -54.94 6.04
C PRO A 302 9.68 -53.65 5.92
N PHE A 303 9.01 -52.50 5.80
CA PHE A 303 9.66 -51.20 5.65
C PHE A 303 10.27 -50.72 6.98
N ARG A 304 9.61 -51.02 8.11
CA ARG A 304 10.15 -50.81 9.46
C ARG A 304 11.39 -51.67 9.72
N HIS A 305 11.34 -52.95 9.37
CA HIS A 305 12.51 -53.83 9.45
C HIS A 305 13.65 -53.32 8.59
N TYR A 306 13.38 -52.94 7.34
CA TYR A 306 14.38 -52.36 6.43
C TYR A 306 15.02 -51.08 6.97
N LEU A 307 14.24 -50.14 7.52
CA LEU A 307 14.74 -48.91 8.14
C LEU A 307 15.54 -49.19 9.42
N LEU A 308 15.07 -50.10 10.29
CA LEU A 308 15.77 -50.50 11.50
C LEU A 308 17.09 -51.21 11.19
N GLU A 309 17.11 -52.07 10.17
CA GLU A 309 18.30 -52.77 9.70
C GLU A 309 19.32 -51.79 9.12
N LYS A 310 18.87 -50.78 8.37
CA LYS A 310 19.73 -49.71 7.86
C LYS A 310 20.28 -48.81 8.97
N LEU A 311 19.46 -48.46 9.97
CA LEU A 311 19.93 -47.71 11.16
C LEU A 311 20.90 -48.54 12.01
N LYS A 312 20.68 -49.85 12.14
CA LYS A 312 21.57 -50.78 12.85
C LYS A 312 22.88 -50.98 12.09
N SER A 313 22.88 -50.99 10.75
CA SER A 313 24.10 -51.03 9.95
C SER A 313 24.90 -49.72 10.04
N THR A 314 24.25 -48.55 10.04
CA THR A 314 24.92 -47.26 10.29
C THR A 314 25.47 -47.17 11.72
N LYS A 315 24.77 -47.73 12.71
CA LYS A 315 25.27 -47.87 14.08
C LYS A 315 26.50 -48.80 14.12
N ASN A 316 26.48 -49.95 13.46
CA ASN A 316 27.63 -50.84 13.39
C ASN A 316 28.83 -50.20 12.66
N VAL A 317 28.59 -49.34 11.66
CA VAL A 317 29.65 -48.55 11.01
C VAL A 317 30.21 -47.47 11.97
N LEU A 318 29.36 -46.77 12.72
CA LEU A 318 29.78 -45.73 13.66
C LEU A 318 30.53 -46.31 14.88
N PHE A 319 30.08 -47.45 15.43
CA PHE A 319 30.74 -48.15 16.54
C PHE A 319 31.96 -48.99 16.11
N SER A 320 32.08 -49.37 14.83
CA SER A 320 33.31 -50.01 14.30
C SER A 320 34.48 -49.03 14.10
N VAL A 321 34.23 -47.72 14.19
CA VAL A 321 35.29 -46.69 14.22
C VAL A 321 35.79 -46.48 15.65
N GLU A 322 34.92 -46.58 16.66
CA GLU A 322 35.29 -46.47 18.08
C GLU A 322 36.04 -47.71 18.61
N GLU A 323 35.81 -48.89 18.01
CA GLU A 323 36.58 -50.11 18.32
C GLU A 323 38.02 -50.08 17.75
N ARG A 324 38.36 -49.10 16.90
CA ARG A 324 39.75 -48.83 16.48
C ARG A 324 40.51 -47.87 17.38
N GLU A 325 39.84 -47.14 18.28
CA GLU A 325 40.52 -46.28 19.27
C GLU A 325 40.78 -46.99 20.61
N ASN A 326 40.03 -48.05 20.94
CA ASN A 326 40.30 -48.87 22.13
C ASN A 326 41.37 -49.97 21.95
N LYS A 327 42.02 -50.03 20.77
CA LYS A 327 43.11 -51.00 20.49
C LYS A 327 44.51 -50.46 20.81
N LEU A 328 44.62 -49.32 21.50
CA LEU A 328 45.88 -48.68 21.88
C LEU A 328 46.20 -48.77 23.39
N LEU A 329 45.35 -49.40 24.21
CA LEU A 329 45.53 -49.45 25.67
C LEU A 329 45.41 -50.83 26.31
N SER A 330 45.64 -51.92 25.57
CA SER A 330 45.71 -53.27 26.14
C SER A 330 46.99 -54.01 25.75
N TYR A 331 48.13 -53.49 26.22
CA TYR A 331 49.23 -54.38 26.62
C TYR A 331 48.78 -55.10 27.90
N ALA A 332 48.33 -56.34 27.74
CA ALA A 332 48.29 -57.35 28.80
C ALA A 332 49.71 -57.48 29.39
N SER A 333 49.91 -57.33 30.70
CA SER A 333 49.62 -58.35 31.73
C SER A 333 50.27 -59.68 31.40
N ASP A 334 51.40 -59.95 32.03
CA ASP A 334 51.78 -61.29 32.47
C ASP A 334 52.81 -61.17 33.60
N SER A 335 52.37 -61.42 34.84
CA SER A 335 53.09 -62.29 35.77
C SER A 335 52.31 -62.44 37.07
N ASP A 336 51.99 -63.69 37.37
CA ASP A 336 51.46 -64.23 38.62
C ASP A 336 52.00 -63.59 39.91
N SER A 337 51.13 -63.37 40.90
CA SER A 337 51.04 -64.21 42.11
C SER A 337 50.26 -63.52 43.24
N ASN A 338 49.39 -64.33 43.86
CA ASN A 338 48.74 -64.25 45.17
C ASN A 338 49.17 -63.13 46.14
N ILE A 339 48.21 -62.49 46.80
CA ILE A 339 47.91 -62.62 48.25
C ILE A 339 46.79 -61.63 48.64
N MET A 340 45.95 -62.09 49.57
CA MET A 340 44.86 -61.40 50.26
C MET A 340 45.31 -60.14 51.02
N ASP A 341 44.44 -59.14 51.17
CA ASP A 341 43.89 -58.74 52.48
C ASP A 341 43.01 -57.48 52.39
N GLU A 342 41.82 -57.64 52.96
CA GLU A 342 41.03 -56.75 53.82
C GLU A 342 41.61 -55.35 54.15
N GLU A 343 40.85 -54.26 53.90
CA GLU A 343 40.41 -53.30 54.93
C GLU A 343 39.58 -52.12 54.37
N ASP A 344 38.50 -51.84 55.10
CA ASP A 344 37.66 -50.63 55.07
C ASP A 344 38.46 -49.38 55.46
N TYR A 345 38.37 -48.28 54.70
CA TYR A 345 38.45 -46.94 55.29
C TYR A 345 37.50 -45.93 54.63
N ASN A 346 37.00 -45.08 55.52
CA ASN A 346 35.83 -44.22 55.48
C ASN A 346 36.27 -42.75 55.26
N ILE A 347 35.29 -41.83 55.18
CA ILE A 347 35.41 -40.34 55.32
C ILE A 347 35.75 -39.61 54.00
N GLY A 348 35.14 -38.48 53.61
CA GLY A 348 34.12 -37.62 54.22
C GLY A 348 34.07 -36.28 53.46
N TYR A 349 32.88 -35.73 53.29
CA TYR A 349 32.60 -34.46 52.59
C TYR A 349 33.09 -33.24 53.38
N TYR A 350 33.61 -32.22 52.67
CA TYR A 350 33.57 -30.84 53.15
C TYR A 350 33.13 -29.87 52.03
N SER A 351 31.98 -29.25 52.26
CA SER A 351 31.51 -28.02 51.64
C SER A 351 31.88 -26.87 52.58
N VAL A 352 32.48 -25.79 52.06
CA VAL A 352 32.70 -24.55 52.81
C VAL A 352 32.13 -23.37 52.02
N ARG A 353 31.41 -22.53 52.76
CA ARG A 353 30.62 -21.37 52.36
C ARG A 353 31.39 -20.08 52.69
N ASN A 354 31.24 -19.08 51.81
CA ASN A 354 31.30 -17.62 51.96
C ASN A 354 32.23 -16.95 52.98
N PHE A 355 32.93 -15.92 52.49
CA PHE A 355 33.05 -14.61 53.14
C PHE A 355 32.37 -13.55 52.28
#